data_AF-A0A419JDE4-F1
#
_entry.id   AF-A0A419JDE4-F1
#
_cell.length_a   1.000
_cell.length_b   1.000
_cell.length_c   1.000
_cell.angle_alpha   90.00
_cell.angle_beta   90.00
_cell.angle_gamma   90.00
#
_symmetry.space_group_name_H-M   'P 1'
#
loop_
_entity.id
_entity.type
_entity.pdbx_description
1 polymer ?
#
loop_
_entity_poly.entity_id
_entity_poly.type
_entity_poly.pdbx_seq_one_letter_code
_entity_poly.pdbx_strand_id
1 'polypeptide(L)'
;MFGSENLSFPERIYTVKEVEKARELIQSGYRHRLTIKGTKVFKQKVRQALKLVKTAGYYDFLRTYIRNIIEIDGLTQLREADAAIWANKYAVKNPVDAASLFIQKAHHMKEYIEGKLYFGGEAEARSVKKRIEFLEKLKEKSRNKKVKEECERLLKSWSESILL
;
A
#
# COMPACT_ATOMS: atom_id res chain seq x y z
N MET A 1 37.10 14.77 2.78
CA MET A 1 36.45 13.44 2.69
C MET A 1 35.39 13.38 3.77
N PHE A 2 34.13 13.64 3.42
CA PHE A 2 33.03 13.44 4.36
C PHE A 2 32.65 11.96 4.34
N GLY A 3 32.60 11.37 5.52
CA GLY A 3 32.43 9.94 5.73
C GLY A 3 31.19 9.41 5.03
N SER A 4 31.30 8.18 4.54
CA SER A 4 30.18 7.36 4.13
C SER A 4 29.29 7.08 5.35
N GLU A 5 28.45 8.04 5.74
CA GLU A 5 27.26 7.72 6.50
C GLU A 5 26.45 6.73 5.66
N ASN A 6 26.23 5.53 6.18
CA ASN A 6 25.37 4.56 5.53
C ASN A 6 24.03 5.26 5.20
N LEU A 7 23.71 5.35 3.91
CA LEU A 7 22.45 5.81 3.33
C LEU A 7 21.33 4.80 3.66
N SER A 8 21.13 4.53 4.95
CA SER A 8 20.11 3.64 5.45
C SER A 8 18.81 4.40 5.57
N PHE A 9 17.74 3.76 5.13
CA PHE A 9 16.40 4.28 5.33
C PHE A 9 16.11 4.38 6.83
N PRO A 10 15.53 5.50 7.32
CA PRO A 10 15.27 5.73 8.74
C PRO A 10 14.58 4.55 9.41
N GLU A 11 14.97 4.19 10.64
CA GLU A 11 14.28 3.12 11.36
C GLU A 11 12.80 3.48 11.55
N ARG A 12 12.54 4.75 11.90
CA ARG A 12 11.21 5.35 12.00
C ARG A 12 11.09 6.61 11.16
N ILE A 13 9.86 6.95 10.77
CA ILE A 13 9.52 8.18 10.05
C ILE A 13 8.53 8.98 10.93
N TYR A 14 9.07 9.78 11.84
CA TYR A 14 8.25 10.51 12.82
C TYR A 14 8.58 12.01 12.88
N THR A 15 9.86 12.34 12.81
CA THR A 15 10.36 13.73 12.83
C THR A 15 10.51 14.28 11.41
N VAL A 16 10.54 15.61 11.29
CA VAL A 16 10.77 16.30 10.00
C VAL A 16 12.06 15.79 9.33
N LYS A 17 13.16 15.67 10.08
CA LYS A 17 14.44 15.17 9.58
C LYS A 17 14.35 13.73 9.05
N GLU A 18 13.61 12.86 9.72
CA GLU A 18 13.40 11.48 9.26
C GLU A 18 12.54 11.42 8.01
N VAL A 19 11.50 12.26 7.92
CA VAL A 19 10.65 12.39 6.71
C VAL A 19 11.47 12.88 5.52
N GLU A 20 12.30 13.91 5.70
CA GLU A 20 13.19 14.44 4.67
C GLU A 20 14.19 13.39 4.19
N LYS A 21 14.87 12.71 5.12
CA LYS A 21 15.80 11.62 4.79
C LYS A 21 15.12 10.48 4.04
N ALA A 22 13.92 10.07 4.46
CA ALA A 22 13.14 9.05 3.77
C ALA A 22 12.78 9.49 2.34
N ARG A 23 12.40 10.76 2.17
CA ARG A 23 12.07 11.36 0.87
C ARG A 23 13.28 11.37 -0.08
N GLU A 24 14.43 11.85 0.38
CA GLU A 24 15.67 11.91 -0.41
C GLU A 24 16.09 10.52 -0.89
N LEU A 25 16.08 9.52 -0.01
CA LEU A 25 16.41 8.14 -0.38
C LEU A 25 15.42 7.59 -1.41
N ILE A 26 14.12 7.83 -1.26
CA ILE A 26 13.12 7.38 -2.24
C ILE A 26 13.34 8.04 -3.61
N GLN A 27 13.66 9.33 -3.63
CA GLN A 27 13.98 10.10 -4.83
C GLN A 27 15.27 9.60 -5.50
N SER A 28 16.26 9.16 -4.71
CA SER A 28 17.49 8.53 -5.22
C SER A 28 17.30 7.07 -5.66
N GLY A 29 16.06 6.57 -5.68
CA GLY A 29 15.71 5.23 -6.17
C GLY A 29 15.68 4.13 -5.11
N TYR A 30 15.73 4.46 -3.81
CA TYR A 30 15.61 3.46 -2.75
C TYR A 30 14.27 2.69 -2.83
N ARG A 31 14.34 1.38 -2.55
CA ARG A 31 13.19 0.48 -2.53
C ARG A 31 13.34 -0.55 -1.40
N HIS A 32 12.34 -0.68 -0.54
CA HIS A 32 12.38 -1.66 0.55
C HIS A 32 12.36 -3.10 0.04
N ARG A 33 13.05 -3.97 0.77
CA ARG A 33 12.76 -5.40 0.75
C ARG A 33 11.50 -5.65 1.59
N LEU A 34 10.35 -5.70 0.93
CA LEU A 34 9.05 -5.90 1.59
C LEU A 34 9.04 -7.21 2.42
N THR A 35 8.71 -7.12 3.70
CA THR A 35 8.55 -8.30 4.58
C THR A 35 7.10 -8.50 5.02
N ILE A 36 6.75 -9.74 5.38
CA ILE A 36 5.41 -10.11 5.86
C ILE A 36 5.56 -10.78 7.23
N LYS A 37 4.91 -10.21 8.25
CA LYS A 37 4.92 -10.73 9.63
C LYS A 37 3.50 -11.17 10.02
N GLY A 38 3.39 -12.33 10.69
CA GLY A 38 2.10 -12.94 11.00
C GLY A 38 2.09 -14.46 10.85
N THR A 39 0.92 -15.04 11.03
CA THR A 39 0.61 -16.47 10.91
C THR A 39 0.84 -16.99 9.48
N LYS A 40 0.94 -18.32 9.35
CA LYS A 40 1.13 -18.99 8.05
C LYS A 40 -0.01 -18.65 7.07
N VAL A 41 -1.25 -18.68 7.55
CA VAL A 41 -2.46 -18.39 6.75
C VAL A 41 -2.46 -16.94 6.27
N PHE A 42 -2.21 -15.98 7.17
CA PHE A 42 -2.11 -14.57 6.80
C PHE A 42 -1.04 -14.33 5.74
N LYS A 43 0.18 -14.86 5.95
CA LYS A 43 1.28 -14.76 5.00
C LYS A 43 0.90 -15.32 3.62
N GLN A 44 0.16 -16.43 3.56
CA GLN A 44 -0.32 -16.98 2.30
C GLN A 44 -1.28 -16.02 1.58
N LYS A 45 -2.25 -15.44 2.30
CA LYS A 45 -3.21 -14.49 1.73
C LYS A 45 -2.55 -13.19 1.26
N VAL A 46 -1.63 -12.64 2.05
CA VAL A 46 -0.84 -11.47 1.64
C VAL A 46 -0.05 -11.77 0.36
N ARG A 47 0.57 -12.96 0.24
CA ARG A 47 1.29 -13.33 -0.99
C ARG A 47 0.36 -13.45 -2.20
N GLN A 48 -0.88 -13.90 -2.02
CA GLN A 48 -1.88 -13.91 -3.11
C GLN A 48 -2.20 -12.49 -3.58
N ALA A 49 -2.44 -11.56 -2.64
CA ALA A 49 -2.65 -10.14 -2.97
C ALA A 49 -1.41 -9.53 -3.66
N LEU A 50 -0.19 -9.81 -3.17
CA LEU A 50 1.04 -9.31 -3.78
C LEU A 50 1.28 -9.83 -5.19
N LYS A 51 0.81 -11.03 -5.53
CA LYS A 51 0.84 -11.53 -6.92
C LYS A 51 -0.02 -10.64 -7.83
N LEU A 52 -1.20 -10.23 -7.36
CA LEU A 52 -2.08 -9.32 -8.11
C LEU A 52 -1.48 -7.92 -8.25
N VAL A 53 -0.84 -7.41 -7.19
CA VAL A 53 -0.08 -6.15 -7.24
C VAL A 53 1.02 -6.21 -8.32
N LYS A 54 1.74 -7.33 -8.41
CA LYS A 54 2.75 -7.55 -9.47
C LYS A 54 2.11 -7.61 -10.85
N THR A 55 1.01 -8.34 -11.02
CA THR A 55 0.26 -8.39 -12.30
C THR A 55 -0.14 -7.00 -12.78
N ALA A 56 -0.59 -6.11 -11.88
CA ALA A 56 -0.93 -4.74 -12.24
C ALA A 56 0.30 -3.85 -12.55
N GLY A 57 1.50 -4.24 -12.13
CA GLY A 57 2.73 -3.45 -12.27
C GLY A 57 3.00 -2.47 -11.12
N TYR A 58 2.35 -2.66 -9.96
CA TYR A 58 2.45 -1.74 -8.82
C TYR A 58 3.43 -2.22 -7.72
N TYR A 59 4.18 -3.30 -7.96
CA TYR A 59 5.01 -3.90 -6.90
C TYR A 59 6.17 -3.00 -6.47
N ASP A 60 6.85 -2.35 -7.42
CA ASP A 60 7.91 -1.42 -7.08
C ASP A 60 7.37 -0.17 -6.40
N PHE A 61 6.22 0.32 -6.83
CA PHE A 61 5.52 1.40 -6.13
C PHE A 61 5.21 1.01 -4.68
N LEU A 62 4.58 -0.15 -4.46
CA LEU A 62 4.25 -0.64 -3.12
C LEU A 62 5.48 -0.72 -2.23
N ARG A 63 6.56 -1.36 -2.69
CA ARG A 63 7.78 -1.54 -1.91
C ARG A 63 8.65 -0.27 -1.80
N THR A 64 8.34 0.77 -2.55
CA THR A 64 8.96 2.10 -2.36
C THR A 64 8.53 2.69 -1.03
N TYR A 65 7.23 2.60 -0.72
CA TYR A 65 6.64 3.28 0.42
C TYR A 65 6.35 2.35 1.60
N ILE A 66 6.19 1.05 1.36
CA ILE A 66 5.86 0.08 2.40
C ILE A 66 7.02 -0.89 2.63
N ARG A 67 7.49 -0.93 3.87
CA ARG A 67 8.52 -1.86 4.36
C ARG A 67 7.95 -3.19 4.80
N ASN A 68 6.81 -3.17 5.50
CA ASN A 68 6.25 -4.37 6.16
C ASN A 68 4.74 -4.46 5.99
N ILE A 69 4.23 -5.68 5.88
CA ILE A 69 2.80 -6.00 6.08
C ILE A 69 2.72 -6.91 7.31
N ILE A 70 2.04 -6.47 8.35
CA ILE A 70 2.04 -7.09 9.68
C ILE A 70 0.61 -7.49 10.05
N GLU A 71 0.43 -8.75 10.45
CA GLU A 71 -0.83 -9.22 11.02
C GLU A 71 -1.08 -8.61 12.40
N ILE A 72 -2.29 -8.11 12.62
CA ILE A 72 -2.78 -7.64 13.91
C ILE A 72 -4.22 -8.11 14.13
N ASP A 73 -4.68 -8.10 15.38
CA ASP A 73 -6.08 -8.40 15.72
C ASP A 73 -7.01 -7.18 15.63
N GLY A 74 -6.44 -5.97 15.53
CA GLY A 74 -7.17 -4.70 15.50
C GLY A 74 -7.62 -4.22 14.11
N LEU A 75 -7.91 -2.92 14.03
CA LEU A 75 -8.30 -2.26 12.78
C LEU A 75 -7.13 -2.13 11.81
N THR A 76 -7.40 -2.44 10.55
CA THR A 76 -6.41 -2.36 9.48
C THR A 76 -6.05 -0.90 9.18
N GLN A 77 -4.77 -0.56 9.23
CA GLN A 77 -4.30 0.82 9.13
C GLN A 77 -2.88 0.91 8.54
N LEU A 78 -2.52 2.12 8.13
CA LEU A 78 -1.12 2.47 7.88
C LEU A 78 -0.48 2.82 9.23
N ARG A 79 0.77 2.43 9.41
CA ARG A 79 1.63 2.84 10.51
C ARG A 79 2.81 3.58 9.88
N GLU A 80 2.66 4.89 9.74
CA GLU A 80 3.59 5.78 9.01
C GLU A 80 4.99 5.69 9.59
N ALA A 81 5.09 5.76 10.92
CA ALA A 81 6.34 5.65 11.65
C ALA A 81 7.14 4.40 11.28
N ASP A 82 6.49 3.28 10.96
CA ASP A 82 7.16 2.03 10.62
C ASP A 82 7.20 1.72 9.11
N ALA A 83 6.66 2.63 8.29
CA ALA A 83 6.33 2.38 6.88
C ALA A 83 5.61 1.03 6.69
N ALA A 84 4.64 0.73 7.57
CA ALA A 84 4.05 -0.59 7.67
C ALA A 84 2.53 -0.58 7.47
N ILE A 85 2.01 -1.59 6.80
CA ILE A 85 0.57 -1.87 6.79
C ILE A 85 0.29 -2.86 7.92
N TRP A 86 -0.50 -2.43 8.89
CA TRP A 86 -1.10 -3.32 9.88
C TRP A 86 -2.42 -3.81 9.32
N ALA A 87 -2.55 -5.12 9.10
CA ALA A 87 -3.74 -5.71 8.50
C ALA A 87 -4.25 -6.87 9.35
N ASN A 88 -5.56 -6.95 9.54
CA ASN A 88 -6.17 -8.09 10.19
C ASN A 88 -6.50 -9.20 9.20
N LYS A 89 -6.79 -10.40 9.74
CA LYS A 89 -7.09 -11.60 8.95
C LYS A 89 -8.30 -11.44 8.00
N TYR A 90 -9.22 -10.54 8.32
CA TYR A 90 -10.41 -10.28 7.51
C TYR A 90 -10.09 -9.39 6.31
N ALA A 91 -9.26 -8.35 6.50
CA ALA A 91 -8.84 -7.44 5.45
C ALA A 91 -8.06 -8.13 4.32
N VAL A 92 -7.40 -9.26 4.62
CA VAL A 92 -6.69 -10.07 3.62
C VAL A 92 -7.52 -11.24 3.08
N LYS A 93 -8.79 -11.39 3.50
CA LYS A 93 -9.61 -12.55 3.13
C LYS A 93 -9.85 -12.64 1.62
N ASN A 94 -10.11 -11.50 1.00
CA ASN A 94 -10.27 -11.36 -0.45
C ASN A 94 -8.97 -10.79 -1.05
N PRO A 95 -8.25 -11.55 -1.90
CA PRO A 95 -6.96 -11.10 -2.45
C PRO A 95 -7.03 -9.85 -3.33
N VAL A 96 -8.12 -9.65 -4.08
CA VAL A 96 -8.28 -8.49 -4.98
C VAL A 96 -8.51 -7.22 -4.15
N ASP A 97 -9.42 -7.32 -3.18
CA ASP A 97 -9.71 -6.20 -2.29
C ASP A 97 -8.48 -5.83 -1.44
N ALA A 98 -7.80 -6.83 -0.87
CA ALA A 98 -6.56 -6.65 -0.12
C ALA A 98 -5.44 -5.99 -0.95
N ALA A 99 -5.30 -6.39 -2.23
CA ALA A 99 -4.32 -5.77 -3.13
C ALA A 99 -4.64 -4.29 -3.35
N SER A 100 -5.91 -3.95 -3.58
CA SER A 100 -6.34 -2.54 -3.74
C SER A 100 -6.10 -1.72 -2.46
N LEU A 101 -6.36 -2.31 -1.29
CA LEU A 101 -6.10 -1.71 0.01
C LEU A 101 -4.60 -1.46 0.24
N PHE A 102 -3.72 -2.39 -0.17
CA PHE A 102 -2.28 -2.18 -0.04
C PHE A 102 -1.79 -1.01 -0.89
N ILE A 103 -2.32 -0.86 -2.10
CA ILE A 103 -1.99 0.27 -2.97
C ILE A 103 -2.54 1.59 -2.41
N GLN A 104 -3.75 1.58 -1.84
CA GLN A 104 -4.29 2.73 -1.11
C GLN A 104 -3.36 3.15 0.03
N LYS A 105 -2.93 2.22 0.90
CA LYS A 105 -2.04 2.54 2.02
C LYS A 105 -0.64 2.97 1.57
N ALA A 106 -0.14 2.44 0.46
CA ALA A 106 1.12 2.91 -0.13
C ALA A 106 1.02 4.35 -0.68
N HIS A 107 -0.12 4.71 -1.28
CA HIS A 107 -0.39 6.09 -1.68
C HIS A 107 -0.52 7.03 -0.49
N HIS A 108 -1.19 6.59 0.57
CA HIS A 108 -1.26 7.37 1.81
C HIS A 108 0.14 7.62 2.39
N MET A 109 0.99 6.58 2.41
CA MET A 109 2.37 6.72 2.87
C MET A 109 3.21 7.66 1.98
N LYS A 110 2.97 7.65 0.67
CA LYS A 110 3.57 8.62 -0.26
C LYS A 110 3.16 10.05 0.10
N GLU A 111 1.86 10.30 0.30
CA GLU A 111 1.36 11.64 0.66
C GLU A 111 1.97 12.12 1.99
N TYR A 112 2.08 11.23 2.98
CA TYR A 112 2.74 11.49 4.26
C TYR A 112 4.21 11.93 4.07
N ILE A 113 5.00 11.17 3.31
CA ILE A 113 6.41 11.51 3.03
C ILE A 113 6.53 12.80 2.21
N GLU A 114 5.59 13.08 1.31
CA GLU A 114 5.54 14.31 0.51
C GLU A 114 5.03 15.53 1.30
N GLY A 115 4.60 15.37 2.56
CA GLY A 115 4.08 16.46 3.37
C GLY A 115 2.72 16.98 2.91
N LYS A 116 1.93 16.17 2.18
CA LYS A 116 0.56 16.53 1.80
C LYS A 116 -0.37 16.38 3.00
N LEU A 117 -1.19 17.40 3.23
CA LEU A 117 -2.22 17.38 4.28
C LEU A 117 -3.24 16.26 4.01
N TYR A 118 -3.43 15.39 5.01
CA TYR A 118 -4.39 14.30 4.98
C TYR A 118 -5.52 14.57 5.98
N PHE A 119 -6.32 15.59 5.70
CA PHE A 119 -7.48 15.98 6.51
C PHE A 119 -8.72 16.17 5.62
N GLY A 120 -9.89 15.79 6.13
CA GLY A 120 -11.18 16.02 5.47
C GLY A 120 -11.50 15.06 4.31
N GLY A 121 -12.68 15.27 3.69
CA GLY A 121 -13.22 14.41 2.65
C GLY A 121 -12.38 14.35 1.36
N GLU A 122 -11.56 15.37 1.08
CA GLU A 122 -10.67 15.36 -0.08
C GLU A 122 -9.59 14.29 0.01
N ALA A 123 -9.02 14.08 1.19
CA ALA A 123 -8.01 13.05 1.42
C ALA A 123 -8.61 11.64 1.22
N GLU A 124 -9.83 11.43 1.70
CA GLU A 124 -10.58 10.19 1.52
C GLU A 124 -10.92 9.95 0.04
N ALA A 125 -11.41 10.96 -0.67
CA ALA A 125 -11.71 10.87 -2.10
C ALA A 125 -10.46 10.51 -2.93
N ARG A 126 -9.31 11.13 -2.66
CA ARG A 126 -8.03 10.76 -3.29
C ARG A 126 -7.66 9.30 -3.01
N SER A 127 -7.86 8.86 -1.77
CA SER A 127 -7.58 7.50 -1.32
C SER A 127 -8.44 6.47 -2.07
N VAL A 128 -9.75 6.71 -2.19
CA VAL A 128 -10.69 5.86 -2.93
C VAL A 128 -10.35 5.82 -4.41
N LYS A 129 -10.02 6.97 -5.01
CA LYS A 129 -9.60 7.06 -6.41
C LYS A 129 -8.42 6.12 -6.72
N LYS A 130 -7.44 6.02 -5.81
CA LYS A 130 -6.29 5.12 -5.99
C LYS A 130 -6.63 3.63 -5.92
N ARG A 131 -7.69 3.26 -5.21
CA ARG A 131 -8.22 1.88 -5.28
C ARG A 131 -8.85 1.60 -6.63
N ILE A 132 -9.67 2.54 -7.13
CA ILE A 132 -10.35 2.42 -8.43
C ILE A 132 -9.33 2.30 -9.56
N GLU A 133 -8.36 3.21 -9.64
CA GLU A 133 -7.28 3.19 -10.63
C GLU A 133 -6.53 1.83 -10.63
N PHE A 134 -6.23 1.30 -9.44
CA PHE A 134 -5.58 -0.01 -9.31
C PHE A 134 -6.47 -1.15 -9.82
N LEU A 135 -7.75 -1.17 -9.46
CA LEU A 135 -8.69 -2.22 -9.86
C LEU A 135 -8.91 -2.23 -11.37
N GLU A 136 -9.03 -1.05 -11.99
CA GLU A 136 -9.10 -0.92 -13.45
C GLU A 136 -7.85 -1.51 -14.12
N LYS A 137 -6.65 -1.14 -13.62
CA LYS A 137 -5.40 -1.67 -14.17
C LYS A 137 -5.25 -3.17 -13.98
N LEU A 138 -5.65 -3.70 -12.83
CA LEU A 138 -5.62 -5.13 -12.55
C LEU A 138 -6.59 -5.89 -13.46
N LYS A 139 -7.80 -5.36 -13.67
CA LYS A 139 -8.81 -5.93 -14.58
C LYS A 139 -8.28 -6.01 -16.01
N GLU A 140 -7.66 -4.93 -16.50
CA GLU A 140 -7.05 -4.84 -17.83
C GLU A 140 -5.93 -5.87 -18.01
N LYS A 141 -4.98 -5.94 -17.06
CA LYS A 141 -3.78 -6.77 -17.17
C LYS A 141 -3.97 -8.24 -16.80
N SER A 142 -4.97 -8.57 -16.00
CA SER A 142 -5.21 -9.94 -15.57
C SER A 142 -5.73 -10.80 -16.71
N ARG A 143 -5.25 -12.05 -16.82
CA ARG A 143 -5.85 -13.07 -17.69
C ARG A 143 -6.86 -13.97 -16.95
N ASN A 144 -6.89 -13.89 -15.62
CA ASN A 144 -7.77 -14.74 -14.81
C ASN A 144 -9.17 -14.13 -14.75
N LYS A 145 -10.16 -14.86 -15.27
CA LYS A 145 -11.57 -14.44 -15.31
C LYS A 145 -12.12 -14.09 -13.92
N LYS A 146 -11.85 -14.91 -12.90
CA LYS A 146 -12.31 -14.66 -11.52
C LYS A 146 -11.75 -13.36 -10.93
N VAL A 147 -10.51 -13.01 -11.28
CA VAL A 147 -9.91 -11.74 -10.86
C VAL A 147 -10.61 -10.56 -11.55
N LYS A 148 -10.96 -10.69 -12.84
CA LYS A 148 -11.67 -9.65 -13.57
C LYS A 148 -13.08 -9.43 -13.01
N GLU A 149 -13.84 -10.50 -12.85
CA GLU A 149 -15.19 -10.49 -12.27
C GLU A 149 -15.18 -9.85 -10.88
N GLU A 150 -14.19 -10.17 -10.06
CA GLU A 150 -14.05 -9.58 -8.73
C GLU A 150 -13.64 -8.10 -8.76
N CYS A 151 -12.79 -7.69 -9.71
CA CYS A 151 -12.51 -6.27 -9.92
C CYS A 151 -13.77 -5.50 -10.32
N GLU A 152 -14.59 -6.04 -11.22
CA GLU A 152 -15.86 -5.43 -11.65
C GLU A 152 -16.83 -5.29 -10.49
N ARG A 153 -16.99 -6.35 -9.68
CA ARG A 153 -17.83 -6.33 -8.49
C ARG A 153 -17.41 -5.23 -7.51
N LEU A 154 -16.11 -5.12 -7.23
CA LEU A 154 -15.57 -4.08 -6.35
C LEU A 154 -15.75 -2.69 -6.94
N LEU A 155 -15.41 -2.47 -8.22
CA LEU A 155 -15.58 -1.19 -8.91
C LEU A 155 -17.03 -0.69 -8.84
N LYS A 156 -18.01 -1.57 -9.04
CA LYS A 156 -19.43 -1.24 -8.92
C LYS A 156 -19.78 -0.77 -7.50
N SER A 157 -19.33 -1.52 -6.48
CA SER A 157 -19.55 -1.16 -5.08
C SER A 157 -18.98 0.23 -4.73
N TRP A 158 -17.84 0.60 -5.28
CA TRP A 158 -17.24 1.92 -5.06
C TRP A 158 -17.99 3.03 -5.78
N SER A 159 -18.50 2.79 -7.00
CA SER A 159 -19.34 3.79 -7.70
C SER A 159 -20.64 4.09 -6.96
N GLU A 160 -21.26 3.07 -6.35
CA GLU A 160 -22.48 3.23 -5.55
C GLU A 160 -22.18 3.97 -4.23
N SER A 161 -20.99 3.78 -3.66
CA SER A 161 -20.59 4.44 -2.41
C SER A 161 -20.19 5.92 -2.60
N ILE A 162 -19.75 6.31 -3.81
CA ILE A 162 -19.44 7.72 -4.15
C ILE A 162 -20.73 8.53 -4.40
N LEU A 163 -21.83 7.85 -4.71
CA LEU A 163 -23.14 8.45 -4.98
C LEU A 163 -24.03 8.59 -3.72
N LEU A 164 -23.51 8.23 -2.55
CA LEU A 164 -24.13 8.38 -1.23
C LEU A 164 -23.45 9.50 -0.44
#